data_AF-A0A9P0J3L7-F1
#
_entry.id   AF-A0A9P0J3L7-F1
#
_cell.length_a   1.000
_cell.length_b   1.000
_cell.length_c   1.000
_cell.angle_alpha   90.00
_cell.angle_beta   90.00
_cell.angle_gamma   90.00
#
_symmetry.space_group_name_H-M   'P 1'
#
loop_
_entity.id
_entity.type
_entity.pdbx_description
1 polymer ?
#
loop_
_entity_poly.entity_id
_entity_poly.type
_entity_poly.pdbx_seq_one_letter_code
_entity_poly.pdbx_strand_id
1 'polypeptide(L)'
;MALRCHRDSGNIFKTFSDDKQNNDGNFRSVLRYRTQGDSDIRSYLESSGTIKYTSSTSQNEIIDSCNKVLLNKIVSRVNEAKCFSVLADETADVSDREQVSLCVRYVELNTLELHEDFFNSFLLLT
;
A
#
# COMPACT_ATOMS: atom_id res chain seq x y z
N MET A 1 2.81 2.60 -9.74
CA MET A 1 1.52 2.80 -9.03
C MET A 1 0.54 1.67 -9.41
N ALA A 2 0.83 0.43 -8.99
CA ALA A 2 0.11 -0.77 -9.46
C ALA A 2 -1.33 -0.90 -8.93
N LEU A 3 -1.75 -0.08 -7.96
CA LEU A 3 -3.07 -0.16 -7.34
C LEU A 3 -4.13 0.76 -7.98
N ARG A 4 -3.71 1.73 -8.81
CA ARG A 4 -4.60 2.75 -9.36
C ARG A 4 -4.88 2.50 -10.84
N CYS A 5 -6.14 2.68 -11.23
CA CYS A 5 -6.52 2.87 -12.62
C CYS A 5 -7.09 4.27 -12.81
N HIS A 6 -7.28 4.68 -14.08
CA HIS A 6 -7.81 5.98 -14.48
C HIS A 6 -9.23 6.27 -13.94
N ARG A 7 -9.97 5.27 -13.45
CA ARG A 7 -11.33 5.41 -12.90
C ARG A 7 -11.40 4.88 -11.47
N ASP A 8 -11.08 5.71 -10.49
CA ASP A 8 -11.06 5.35 -9.07
C ASP A 8 -12.25 5.92 -8.25
N SER A 9 -13.14 6.68 -8.87
CA SER A 9 -14.28 7.35 -8.22
C SER A 9 -15.64 6.78 -8.61
N GLY A 10 -16.67 7.07 -7.80
CA GLY A 10 -18.06 6.65 -8.04
C GLY A 10 -18.43 5.28 -7.42
N ASN A 11 -19.69 4.88 -7.63
CA ASN A 11 -20.27 3.66 -7.03
C ASN A 11 -19.49 2.39 -7.46
N ILE A 12 -19.09 1.57 -6.48
CA ILE A 12 -18.28 0.35 -6.64
C ILE A 12 -19.00 -0.76 -7.42
N PHE A 13 -20.32 -0.77 -7.37
CA PHE A 13 -21.20 -1.80 -7.94
C PHE A 13 -21.91 -1.35 -9.23
N LYS A 14 -21.66 -0.14 -9.75
CA LYS A 14 -22.36 0.39 -10.93
C LYS A 14 -21.99 -0.34 -12.24
N THR A 15 -20.98 -1.21 -12.24
CA THR A 15 -20.43 -1.86 -13.44
C THR A 15 -21.18 -3.11 -13.92
N PHE A 16 -22.37 -3.44 -13.38
CA PHE A 16 -23.14 -4.61 -13.83
C PHE A 16 -23.99 -4.39 -15.09
N SER A 17 -24.11 -3.16 -15.59
CA SER A 17 -24.87 -2.87 -16.82
C SER A 17 -23.93 -2.72 -18.00
N ASP A 18 -23.92 -3.75 -18.87
CA ASP A 18 -23.47 -3.77 -20.27
C ASP A 18 -22.27 -2.88 -20.61
N ASP A 19 -21.06 -3.44 -20.48
CA ASP A 19 -20.07 -3.48 -21.57
C ASP A 19 -18.72 -4.02 -21.08
N LYS A 20 -18.03 -4.69 -22.00
CA LYS A 20 -16.70 -5.30 -21.88
C LYS A 20 -15.70 -4.46 -21.06
N GLN A 21 -14.97 -5.13 -20.16
CA GLN A 21 -13.64 -4.75 -19.68
C GLN A 21 -13.42 -3.29 -19.22
N ASN A 22 -14.21 -2.80 -18.26
CA ASN A 22 -13.76 -1.64 -17.49
C ASN A 22 -12.82 -2.11 -16.36
N ASN A 23 -11.52 -2.09 -16.63
CA ASN A 23 -10.50 -2.12 -15.57
C ASN A 23 -10.64 -0.83 -14.74
N ASP A 24 -11.30 -0.88 -13.60
CA ASP A 24 -11.41 0.25 -12.65
C ASP A 24 -10.37 0.18 -11.53
N GLY A 25 -9.34 -0.66 -11.72
CA GLY A 25 -8.15 -0.73 -10.87
C GLY A 25 -8.23 -1.77 -9.76
N ASN A 26 -7.04 -2.19 -9.34
CA ASN A 26 -6.86 -3.29 -8.38
C ASN A 26 -7.56 -3.01 -7.04
N PHE A 27 -7.51 -1.77 -6.54
CA PHE A 27 -8.20 -1.41 -5.28
C PHE A 27 -9.70 -1.73 -5.30
N ARG A 28 -10.41 -1.32 -6.36
CA ARG A 28 -11.85 -1.54 -6.50
C ARG A 28 -12.18 -3.01 -6.73
N SER A 29 -11.32 -3.74 -7.44
CA SER A 29 -11.45 -5.19 -7.59
C SER A 29 -11.33 -5.94 -6.25
N VAL A 30 -10.38 -5.55 -5.41
CA VAL A 30 -10.18 -6.15 -4.08
C VAL A 30 -11.34 -5.82 -3.15
N LEU A 31 -11.87 -4.60 -3.19
CA LEU A 31 -13.07 -4.24 -2.42
C LEU A 31 -14.29 -5.07 -2.84
N ARG A 32 -14.53 -5.24 -4.14
CA ARG A 32 -15.61 -6.12 -4.63
C ARG A 32 -15.42 -7.58 -4.26
N TYR A 33 -14.18 -8.06 -4.24
CA TYR A 33 -13.89 -9.41 -3.75
C TYR A 33 -14.20 -9.51 -2.26
N ARG A 34 -13.78 -8.52 -1.46
CA ARG A 34 -14.00 -8.52 -0.02
C ARG A 34 -15.48 -8.51 0.36
N THR A 35 -16.33 -7.80 -0.39
CA THR A 35 -17.78 -7.74 -0.12
C THR A 35 -18.51 -9.07 -0.34
N GLN A 36 -17.87 -10.06 -0.97
CA GLN A 36 -18.43 -11.41 -1.12
C GLN A 36 -18.36 -12.21 0.18
N GLY A 37 -17.38 -11.91 1.04
CA GLY A 37 -17.17 -12.58 2.33
C GLY A 37 -17.50 -11.73 3.55
N ASP A 38 -17.90 -10.47 3.35
CA ASP A 38 -18.08 -9.49 4.43
C ASP A 38 -19.34 -8.64 4.17
N SER A 39 -20.44 -9.01 4.82
CA SER A 39 -21.74 -8.36 4.65
C SER A 39 -21.77 -6.93 5.17
N ASP A 40 -20.94 -6.61 6.18
CA ASP A 40 -20.90 -5.29 6.78
C ASP A 40 -20.22 -4.31 5.84
N ILE A 41 -19.09 -4.71 5.24
CA ILE A 41 -18.44 -3.93 4.17
C ILE A 41 -19.38 -3.75 2.99
N ARG A 42 -20.12 -4.79 2.60
CA ARG A 42 -21.09 -4.71 1.50
C ARG A 42 -22.18 -3.67 1.79
N SER A 43 -22.85 -3.81 2.93
CA SER A 43 -23.91 -2.88 3.36
C SER A 43 -23.39 -1.45 3.47
N TYR A 44 -22.20 -1.27 4.03
CA TYR A 44 -21.55 0.04 4.12
C TYR A 44 -21.30 0.65 2.74
N LEU A 45 -20.76 -0.10 1.78
CA LEU A 45 -20.46 0.41 0.43
C LEU A 45 -21.73 0.65 -0.41
N GLU A 46 -22.79 -0.13 -0.21
CA GLU A 46 -24.09 0.03 -0.90
C GLU A 46 -24.97 1.13 -0.27
N SER A 47 -24.73 1.51 0.99
CA SER A 47 -25.54 2.54 1.68
C SER A 47 -25.48 3.92 0.99
N SER A 48 -26.49 4.75 1.22
CA SER A 48 -26.62 6.08 0.62
C SER A 48 -25.62 7.13 1.14
N GLY A 49 -24.82 6.81 2.16
CA GLY A 49 -23.85 7.74 2.73
C GLY A 49 -22.74 8.15 1.75
N THR A 50 -22.44 9.45 1.68
CA THR A 50 -21.46 10.03 0.75
C THR A 50 -20.00 9.71 1.11
N ILE A 51 -19.70 9.45 2.38
CA ILE A 51 -18.35 9.20 2.86
C ILE A 51 -18.10 7.69 2.85
N LYS A 52 -17.33 7.22 1.86
CA LYS A 52 -16.94 5.80 1.70
C LYS A 52 -15.45 5.53 1.92
N TYR A 53 -14.64 6.57 2.07
CA TYR A 53 -13.16 6.50 2.10
C TYR A 53 -12.52 5.80 0.89
N THR A 54 -13.23 5.72 -0.22
CA THR A 54 -12.77 5.07 -1.46
C THR A 54 -12.09 6.04 -2.42
N SER A 55 -12.03 7.34 -2.11
CA SER A 55 -11.37 8.34 -2.95
C SER A 55 -9.85 8.18 -2.90
N SER A 56 -9.16 8.67 -3.93
CA SER A 56 -7.69 8.67 -3.99
C SER A 56 -7.05 9.43 -2.82
N THR A 57 -7.67 10.52 -2.37
CA THR A 57 -7.25 11.28 -1.19
C THR A 57 -7.35 10.43 0.07
N SER A 58 -8.52 9.83 0.35
CA SER A 58 -8.69 9.00 1.54
C SER A 58 -7.76 7.78 1.52
N GLN A 59 -7.58 7.16 0.36
CA GLN A 59 -6.63 6.05 0.20
C GLN A 59 -5.19 6.48 0.53
N ASN A 60 -4.75 7.64 0.04
CA ASN A 60 -3.42 8.17 0.36
C ASN A 60 -3.26 8.47 1.84
N GLU A 61 -4.25 9.11 2.46
CA GLU A 61 -4.19 9.42 3.90
C GLU A 61 -4.10 8.15 4.75
N ILE A 62 -4.84 7.09 4.39
CA ILE A 62 -4.75 5.79 5.04
C ILE A 62 -3.36 5.17 4.85
N ILE A 63 -2.85 5.16 3.63
CA ILE A 63 -1.51 4.63 3.31
C ILE A 63 -0.43 5.38 4.11
N ASP A 64 -0.48 6.71 4.14
CA ASP A 64 0.47 7.56 4.86
C ASP A 64 0.38 7.33 6.37
N SER A 65 -0.83 7.16 6.90
CA SER A 65 -1.05 6.87 8.32
C SER A 65 -0.48 5.51 8.71
N CYS A 66 -0.73 4.47 7.90
CA CYS A 66 -0.14 3.15 8.08
C CYS A 66 1.39 3.20 7.99
N ASN A 67 1.92 3.92 7.00
CA ASN A 67 3.36 4.08 6.82
C ASN A 67 4.02 4.74 8.05
N LYS A 68 3.42 5.79 8.60
CA LYS A 68 3.91 6.43 9.84
C LYS A 68 3.97 5.46 11.02
N VAL A 69 2.91 4.65 11.21
CA VAL A 69 2.87 3.66 12.30
C VAL A 69 3.94 2.58 12.10
N LEU A 70 4.11 2.07 10.87
CA LEU A 70 5.11 1.07 10.53
C LEU A 70 6.53 1.59 10.72
N LEU A 71 6.82 2.78 10.19
CA LEU A 71 8.12 3.43 10.33
C LEU A 71 8.48 3.66 11.80
N ASN A 72 7.53 4.15 12.62
CA ASN A 72 7.77 4.34 14.05
C ASN A 72 8.14 3.02 14.75
N LYS A 73 7.48 1.91 14.38
CA LYS A 73 7.81 0.58 14.92
C LYS A 73 9.18 0.09 14.47
N ILE A 74 9.53 0.26 13.19
CA ILE A 74 10.85 -0.09 12.67
C ILE A 74 11.93 0.72 13.40
N VAL A 75 11.75 2.04 13.52
CA VAL A 75 12.70 2.92 14.22
C VAL A 75 12.87 2.51 15.68
N SER A 76 11.80 2.18 16.40
CA SER A 76 11.90 1.67 17.78
C SER A 76 12.77 0.42 17.87
N ARG A 77 12.46 -0.59 17.02
CA ARG A 77 13.21 -1.87 17.00
C ARG A 77 14.69 -1.67 16.66
N VAL A 78 14.98 -0.82 15.68
CA VAL A 78 16.36 -0.50 15.28
C VAL A 78 17.12 0.22 16.40
N ASN A 79 16.48 1.17 17.10
CA ASN A 79 17.08 1.85 18.23
C ASN A 79 17.38 0.89 19.39
N GLU A 80 16.50 -0.08 19.64
CA GLU A 80 16.68 -1.12 20.66
C GLU A 80 17.83 -2.09 20.30
N ALA A 81 18.00 -2.40 19.01
CA ALA A 81 19.04 -3.32 18.52
C ALA A 81 20.48 -2.80 18.70
N LYS A 82 20.67 -1.50 18.96
CA LYS A 82 21.96 -0.77 19.12
C LYS A 82 22.86 -0.75 17.89
N CYS A 83 22.83 -1.78 17.06
CA CYS A 83 23.60 -1.89 15.83
C CYS A 83 22.67 -2.30 14.69
N PHE A 84 22.80 -1.60 13.56
CA PHE A 84 22.07 -1.89 12.34
C PHE A 84 22.92 -1.55 11.12
N SER A 85 22.52 -2.08 9.97
CA SER A 85 23.04 -1.71 8.66
C SER A 85 21.89 -1.29 7.75
N VAL A 86 22.18 -0.37 6.83
CA VAL A 86 21.24 0.03 5.78
C VAL A 86 21.66 -0.66 4.50
N LEU A 87 20.72 -1.38 3.90
CA LEU A 87 20.86 -2.00 2.60
C LEU A 87 20.19 -1.08 1.58
N ALA A 88 20.87 -0.80 0.48
CA ALA A 88 20.32 -0.06 -0.65
C ALA A 88 20.50 -0.92 -1.90
N ASP A 89 19.42 -1.16 -2.62
CA ASP A 89 19.43 -1.92 -3.88
C ASP A 89 18.80 -1.09 -4.98
N GLU A 90 19.47 -1.04 -6.13
CA GLU A 90 19.09 -0.24 -7.29
C GLU A 90 18.65 -1.16 -8.42
N THR A 91 17.48 -0.87 -8.98
CA THR A 91 16.97 -1.55 -10.16
C THR A 91 16.70 -0.51 -11.25
N ALA A 92 17.20 -0.76 -12.45
CA ALA A 92 16.85 0.01 -13.64
C ALA A 92 15.67 -0.66 -14.35
N ASP A 93 14.61 0.10 -14.66
CA ASP A 93 13.54 -0.38 -15.52
C ASP A 93 13.86 -0.20 -17.01
N VAL A 94 13.09 -0.85 -17.88
CA VAL A 94 13.25 -0.81 -19.35
C VAL A 94 13.04 0.61 -19.93
N SER A 95 12.58 1.57 -19.11
CA SER A 95 12.33 2.96 -19.47
C SER A 95 13.35 3.94 -18.88
N ASP A 96 14.56 3.45 -18.57
CA ASP A 96 15.68 4.21 -17.98
C ASP A 96 15.32 4.89 -16.65
N ARG A 97 14.30 4.40 -15.94
CA ARG A 97 14.00 4.87 -14.59
C ARG A 97 14.71 3.98 -13.58
N GLU A 98 15.64 4.58 -12.87
CA GLU A 98 16.31 3.95 -11.76
C GLU A 98 15.44 4.09 -10.50
N GLN A 99 15.21 2.97 -9.82
CA GLN A 99 14.52 2.92 -8.54
C GLN A 99 15.46 2.34 -7.49
N VAL A 100 15.61 3.06 -6.37
CA VAL A 100 16.38 2.59 -5.21
C VAL A 100 15.44 2.14 -4.12
N SER A 101 15.64 0.92 -3.62
CA SER A 101 14.95 0.37 -2.45
C SER A 101 15.88 0.40 -1.23
N LEU A 102 15.33 0.74 -0.06
CA LEU A 102 16.05 0.78 1.20
C LEU A 102 15.46 -0.21 2.20
N CYS A 103 16.33 -1.02 2.79
CA CYS A 103 16.02 -1.94 3.88
C CYS A 103 16.96 -1.67 5.07
N VAL A 104 16.47 -1.88 6.28
CA VAL A 104 17.30 -1.89 7.48
C VAL A 104 17.46 -3.32 7.96
N ARG A 105 18.71 -3.70 8.26
CA ARG A 105 19.06 -5.02 8.82
C ARG A 105 19.61 -4.84 10.23
N TYR A 106 19.01 -5.52 11.20
CA TYR A 106 19.38 -5.44 12.62
C TYR A 106 19.14 -6.78 13.33
N VAL A 107 19.76 -6.96 14.50
CA VAL A 107 19.56 -8.16 15.33
C VAL A 107 18.68 -7.80 16.51
N GLU A 108 17.57 -8.51 16.68
CA GLU A 108 16.73 -8.35 17.86
C GLU A 108 17.42 -8.98 19.08
N LEU A 109 17.74 -8.18 20.09
CA LEU A 109 18.61 -8.62 21.20
C LEU A 109 17.98 -9.69 22.10
N ASN A 110 16.66 -9.78 22.15
CA ASN A 110 15.95 -10.74 23.01
C ASN A 110 15.89 -12.13 22.38
N THR A 111 15.66 -12.20 21.08
CA THR A 111 15.49 -13.45 20.32
C THR A 111 16.79 -13.89 19.63
N LEU A 112 17.72 -12.95 19.45
CA LEU A 112 18.94 -13.08 18.63
C LEU A 112 18.63 -13.38 17.17
N GLU A 113 17.43 -12.99 16.70
CA GLU A 113 17.01 -13.15 15.31
C GLU A 113 17.48 -11.97 14.46
N LEU A 114 17.89 -12.27 13.24
CA LEU A 114 18.21 -11.27 12.23
C LEU A 114 16.92 -10.82 11.55
N HIS A 115 16.66 -9.51 11.59
CA HIS A 115 15.51 -8.90 10.93
C HIS A 115 15.96 -8.02 9.78
N GLU A 116 15.16 -8.02 8.71
CA GLU A 116 15.28 -7.13 7.57
C GLU A 116 13.93 -6.48 7.30
N ASP A 117 13.83 -5.18 7.52
CA ASP A 117 12.61 -4.41 7.28
C ASP A 117 12.82 -3.43 6.13
N PHE A 118 12.03 -3.58 5.07
CA PHE A 118 11.92 -2.55 4.03
C PHE A 118 11.22 -1.32 4.61
N PHE A 119 11.77 -0.13 4.37
CA PHE A 119 11.21 1.11 4.91
C PHE A 119 10.99 2.22 3.89
N ASN A 120 11.65 2.19 2.72
CA ASN A 120 11.36 3.17 1.67
C ASN A 120 11.88 2.79 0.28
N SER A 121 11.35 3.41 -0.76
CA SER A 121 11.95 3.41 -2.10
C SER A 121 11.84 4.77 -2.78
N PHE A 122 12.82 5.13 -3.59
CA PHE A 122 12.91 6.39 -4.31
C PHE A 122 13.03 6.15 -5.82
N LEU A 123 12.38 7.00 -6.61
CA LEU A 123 12.70 7.16 -8.03
C LEU A 123 13.91 8.09 -8.13
N LEU A 124 14.98 7.62 -8.77
CA LEU A 124 16.07 8.47 -9.20
C LEU A 124 15.63 9.15 -10.51
N LEU A 125 15.76 10.47 -10.53
CA LEU A 125 15.60 11.25 -11.76
C LEU A 125 16.98 11.32 -12.40
N THR A 126 17.26 10.41 -13.34
CA THR A 126 18.41 10.48 -14.22
C THR A 126 18.07 11.13 -15.56
#